data_AF-A0A917IEN7-F1
#
_entry.id   AF-A0A917IEN7-F1
#
_cell.length_a   1.000
_cell.length_b   1.000
_cell.length_c   1.000
_cell.angle_alpha   90.00
_cell.angle_beta   90.00
_cell.angle_gamma   90.00
#
_symmetry.space_group_name_H-M   'P 1'
#
loop_
_entity.id
_entity.type
_entity.pdbx_description
1 polymer ?
#
loop_
_entity_poly.entity_id
_entity_poly.type
_entity_poly.pdbx_seq_one_letter_code
_entity_poly.pdbx_strand_id
1 'polypeptide(L)'
;MNDVVRLTDDEIIAAAVELGGEWKGVLPTVDVEDRGELERAAARGVRSFMVRQLIDEGPDGLPSEDVRRLVRPGVGAVARAVLFPSEQEDPLKAGGAWLTVFAADEHSRAVVVTSSAGISELQLVDADHARRVVAGFIELRAPAVTLLMPSSPERGNYAIVAGDLTDVGDYAHGQLEPPRDARRPLGDVLPAMLADL
;
A
#
# COMPACT_ATOMS: atom_id res chain seq x y z
N MET A 1 12.28 -12.80 13.71
CA MET A 1 12.86 -11.47 13.48
C MET A 1 11.95 -10.81 12.47
N ASN A 2 11.40 -9.62 12.76
CA ASN A 2 10.55 -8.94 11.79
C ASN A 2 11.48 -8.21 10.82
N ASP A 3 11.74 -8.85 9.68
CA ASP A 3 12.60 -8.24 8.67
C ASP A 3 11.82 -7.13 8.00
N VAL A 4 12.31 -5.90 8.24
CA VAL A 4 11.82 -4.69 7.61
C VAL A 4 12.81 -4.34 6.50
N VAL A 5 12.31 -4.18 5.28
CA VAL A 5 13.13 -3.75 4.15
C VAL A 5 12.62 -2.42 3.63
N ARG A 6 13.55 -1.51 3.37
CA ARG A 6 13.26 -0.20 2.76
C ARG A 6 13.66 -0.19 1.31
N LEU A 7 12.70 0.05 0.43
CA LEU A 7 12.90 0.07 -1.01
C LEU A 7 12.48 1.42 -1.60
N THR A 8 13.14 1.85 -2.66
CA THR A 8 12.61 2.94 -3.51
C THR A 8 11.52 2.41 -4.44
N ASP A 9 10.73 3.30 -5.03
CA ASP A 9 9.77 2.94 -6.09
C ASP A 9 10.44 2.17 -7.23
N ASP A 10 11.61 2.66 -7.68
CA ASP A 10 12.44 2.00 -8.72
C ASP A 10 12.82 0.56 -8.34
N GLU A 11 13.21 0.32 -7.07
CA GLU A 11 13.57 -1.01 -6.57
C GLU A 11 12.36 -1.94 -6.46
N ILE A 12 11.21 -1.42 -6.01
CA ILE A 12 9.96 -2.19 -5.99
C ILE A 12 9.60 -2.65 -7.40
N ILE A 13 9.67 -1.74 -8.39
CA ILE A 13 9.39 -2.06 -9.79
C ILE A 13 10.36 -3.14 -10.29
N ALA A 14 11.66 -2.97 -10.03
CA ALA A 14 12.66 -3.96 -10.42
C ALA A 14 12.38 -5.35 -9.81
N ALA A 15 12.05 -5.41 -8.53
CA ALA A 15 11.68 -6.66 -7.86
C ALA A 15 10.39 -7.27 -8.42
N ALA A 16 9.37 -6.45 -8.73
CA ALA A 16 8.11 -6.93 -9.29
C ALA A 16 8.30 -7.54 -10.69
N VAL A 17 9.10 -6.87 -11.54
CA VAL A 17 9.46 -7.37 -12.88
C VAL A 17 10.19 -8.70 -12.78
N GLU A 18 11.16 -8.82 -11.87
CA GLU A 18 11.87 -10.08 -11.63
C GLU A 18 10.94 -11.20 -11.13
N LEU A 19 9.95 -10.86 -10.33
CA LEU A 19 8.90 -11.78 -9.89
C LEU A 19 7.87 -12.12 -10.98
N GLY A 20 8.04 -11.60 -12.19
CA GLY A 20 7.22 -11.90 -13.36
C GLY A 20 5.88 -11.17 -13.41
N GLY A 21 5.75 -10.03 -12.73
CA GLY A 21 4.50 -9.27 -12.71
C GLY A 21 4.68 -7.77 -12.49
N GLU A 22 3.58 -7.12 -12.16
CA GLU A 22 3.51 -5.68 -11.91
C GLU A 22 3.19 -5.41 -10.43
N TRP A 23 3.80 -4.38 -9.86
CA TRP A 23 3.46 -3.93 -8.52
C TRP A 23 2.11 -3.21 -8.53
N LYS A 24 1.23 -3.56 -7.59
CA LYS A 24 -0.12 -2.97 -7.48
C LYS A 24 -0.29 -2.01 -6.31
N GLY A 25 0.78 -1.72 -5.57
CA GLY A 25 0.78 -0.69 -4.53
C GLY A 25 1.10 0.70 -5.08
N VAL A 26 1.11 1.69 -4.18
CA VAL A 26 1.36 3.09 -4.54
C VAL A 26 2.84 3.30 -4.90
N LEU A 27 3.08 4.05 -5.99
CA LEU A 27 4.41 4.44 -6.48
C LEU A 27 4.39 5.95 -6.81
N PRO A 28 4.51 6.84 -5.81
CA PRO A 28 4.24 8.27 -6.00
C PRO A 28 5.25 8.99 -6.91
N THR A 29 6.41 8.39 -7.18
CA THR A 29 7.48 9.03 -7.97
C THR A 29 7.63 8.46 -9.39
N VAL A 30 6.82 7.47 -9.75
CA VAL A 30 6.89 6.81 -11.05
C VAL A 30 5.54 6.90 -11.75
N ASP A 31 5.55 7.37 -12.99
CA ASP A 31 4.37 7.30 -13.85
C ASP A 31 4.16 5.85 -14.31
N VAL A 32 3.15 5.20 -13.72
CA VAL A 32 2.83 3.80 -14.00
C VAL A 32 2.10 3.57 -15.32
N GLU A 33 1.63 4.64 -15.97
CA GLU A 33 0.99 4.57 -17.30
C GLU A 33 2.04 4.67 -18.42
N ASP A 34 3.20 5.29 -18.16
CA ASP A 34 4.32 5.36 -19.10
C ASP A 34 5.22 4.11 -19.00
N ARG A 35 5.03 3.19 -19.93
CA ARG A 35 5.90 2.00 -20.08
C ARG A 35 7.39 2.35 -20.15
N GLY A 36 7.76 3.42 -20.86
CA GLY A 36 9.16 3.84 -20.98
C GLY A 36 9.73 4.30 -19.65
N GLU A 37 8.91 4.93 -18.79
CA GLU A 37 9.31 5.27 -17.43
C GLU A 37 9.44 4.03 -16.54
N LEU A 38 8.51 3.07 -16.63
CA LEU A 38 8.61 1.79 -15.91
C LEU A 38 9.90 1.03 -16.26
N GLU A 39 10.26 0.96 -17.53
CA GLU A 39 11.49 0.31 -17.99
C GLU A 39 12.75 1.03 -17.45
N ARG A 40 12.74 2.37 -17.43
CA ARG A 40 13.83 3.18 -16.84
C ARG A 40 13.92 2.98 -15.33
N ALA A 41 12.79 3.00 -14.63
CA ALA A 41 12.69 2.79 -13.19
C ALA A 41 13.23 1.41 -12.80
N ALA A 42 12.82 0.35 -13.50
CA ALA A 42 13.35 -1.00 -13.30
C ALA A 42 14.88 -1.05 -13.46
N ALA A 43 15.43 -0.43 -14.51
CA ALA A 43 16.87 -0.39 -14.74
C ALA A 43 17.64 0.38 -13.63
N ARG A 44 17.06 1.46 -13.11
CA ARG A 44 17.61 2.20 -11.95
C ARG A 44 17.54 1.34 -10.68
N GLY A 45 16.44 0.63 -10.47
CA GLY A 45 16.22 -0.27 -9.34
C GLY A 45 17.24 -1.41 -9.28
N VAL A 46 17.46 -2.12 -10.40
CA VAL A 46 18.47 -3.18 -10.50
C VAL A 46 19.86 -2.67 -10.10
N ARG A 47 20.25 -1.50 -10.60
CA ARG A 47 21.53 -0.88 -10.22
C ARG A 47 21.59 -0.55 -8.74
N SER A 48 20.48 -0.05 -8.17
CA SER A 48 20.40 0.27 -6.75
C SER A 48 20.56 -0.96 -5.87
N PHE A 49 19.96 -2.11 -6.23
CA PHE A 49 20.17 -3.36 -5.52
C PHE A 49 21.64 -3.76 -5.44
N MET A 50 22.40 -3.62 -6.54
CA MET A 50 23.84 -3.90 -6.56
C MET A 50 24.62 -2.97 -5.63
N VAL A 51 24.32 -1.66 -5.65
CA VAL A 51 25.00 -0.65 -4.81
C VAL A 51 24.71 -0.90 -3.33
N ARG A 52 23.47 -1.26 -3.00
CA ARG A 52 22.99 -1.47 -1.64
C ARG A 52 23.19 -2.89 -1.13
N GLN A 53 23.79 -3.77 -1.94
CA GLN A 53 24.00 -5.20 -1.63
C GLN A 53 22.70 -5.91 -1.23
N LEU A 54 21.59 -5.55 -1.88
CA LEU A 54 20.28 -6.18 -1.71
C LEU A 54 20.06 -7.27 -2.77
N ILE A 55 21.12 -7.98 -3.12
CA ILE A 55 21.13 -9.06 -4.09
C ILE A 55 21.56 -10.35 -3.40
N ASP A 56 21.09 -11.50 -3.88
CA ASP A 56 21.60 -12.79 -3.43
C ASP A 56 23.04 -13.01 -3.94
N GLU A 57 23.80 -13.82 -3.21
CA GLU A 57 25.11 -14.30 -3.67
C GLU A 57 24.91 -15.28 -4.84
N GLY A 58 25.02 -14.77 -6.07
CA GLY A 58 24.87 -15.57 -7.28
C GLY A 58 25.25 -14.80 -8.55
N PRO A 59 25.48 -15.50 -9.67
CA PRO A 59 25.92 -14.87 -10.93
C PRO A 59 24.86 -13.95 -11.55
N ASP A 60 23.60 -14.10 -11.14
CA ASP A 60 22.44 -13.51 -11.82
C ASP A 60 22.03 -12.15 -11.22
N GLY A 61 22.63 -11.74 -10.09
CA GLY A 61 22.37 -10.42 -9.48
C GLY A 61 20.92 -10.20 -9.05
N LEU A 62 20.22 -11.28 -8.70
CA LEU A 62 18.80 -11.26 -8.33
C LEU A 62 18.58 -10.51 -7.00
N PRO A 63 17.46 -9.80 -6.82
CA PRO A 63 17.11 -9.20 -5.54
C PRO A 63 17.12 -10.25 -4.44
N SER A 64 17.54 -9.91 -3.22
CA SER A 64 17.68 -10.89 -2.15
C SER A 64 16.35 -11.60 -1.82
N GLU A 65 16.42 -12.80 -1.25
CA GLU A 65 15.20 -13.54 -0.89
C GLU A 65 14.26 -12.72 0.03
N ASP A 66 14.80 -11.90 0.93
CA ASP A 66 13.98 -11.01 1.76
C ASP A 66 13.23 -9.96 0.95
N VAL A 67 13.88 -9.35 -0.04
CA VAL A 67 13.21 -8.41 -0.96
C VAL A 67 12.10 -9.13 -1.73
N ARG A 68 12.41 -10.29 -2.31
CA ARG A 68 11.43 -11.07 -3.08
C ARG A 68 10.24 -11.48 -2.23
N ARG A 69 10.49 -11.98 -1.01
CA ARG A 69 9.47 -12.40 -0.05
C ARG A 69 8.55 -11.24 0.35
N LEU A 70 9.09 -10.04 0.58
CA LEU A 70 8.31 -8.88 0.99
C LEU A 70 7.55 -8.21 -0.16
N VAL A 71 8.07 -8.25 -1.39
CA VAL A 71 7.43 -7.65 -2.57
C VAL A 71 6.38 -8.57 -3.19
N ARG A 72 6.59 -9.89 -3.18
CA ARG A 72 5.68 -10.87 -3.82
C ARG A 72 4.19 -10.66 -3.52
N PRO A 73 3.74 -10.37 -2.28
CA PRO A 73 2.32 -10.17 -1.96
C PRO A 73 1.64 -9.04 -2.74
N GLY A 74 2.38 -8.04 -3.20
CA GLY A 74 1.84 -6.92 -3.98
C GLY A 74 1.97 -7.07 -5.50
N VAL A 75 2.56 -8.16 -5.99
CA VAL A 75 2.74 -8.40 -7.43
C VAL A 75 1.46 -8.98 -8.03
N GLY A 76 0.79 -8.20 -8.88
CA GLY A 76 -0.47 -8.57 -9.54
C GLY A 76 -1.68 -8.69 -8.61
N ALA A 77 -1.52 -8.39 -7.32
CA ALA A 77 -2.56 -8.56 -6.32
C ALA A 77 -3.37 -7.27 -6.09
N VAL A 78 -4.68 -7.42 -5.83
CA VAL A 78 -5.50 -6.31 -5.34
C VAL A 78 -5.17 -6.09 -3.86
N ALA A 79 -4.84 -4.86 -3.49
CA ALA A 79 -4.60 -4.48 -2.10
C ALA A 79 -5.86 -4.73 -1.25
N ARG A 80 -5.68 -5.15 -0.01
CA ARG A 80 -6.75 -5.33 0.98
C ARG A 80 -7.16 -4.00 1.60
N ALA A 81 -6.19 -3.12 1.83
CA ALA A 81 -6.43 -1.76 2.29
C ALA A 81 -5.40 -0.81 1.68
N VAL A 82 -5.84 0.41 1.40
CA VAL A 82 -4.99 1.55 1.06
C VAL A 82 -5.43 2.73 1.91
N LEU A 83 -4.53 3.33 2.68
CA LEU A 83 -4.82 4.47 3.53
C LEU A 83 -3.88 5.62 3.21
N PHE A 84 -4.37 6.84 3.36
CA PHE A 84 -3.57 8.04 3.27
C PHE A 84 -4.23 9.21 4.03
N PRO A 85 -3.43 10.13 4.59
CA PRO A 85 -3.91 11.44 5.01
C PRO A 85 -4.59 12.16 3.84
N SER A 86 -5.73 12.79 4.10
CA SER A 86 -6.46 13.57 3.11
C SER A 86 -7.04 14.84 3.74
N GLU A 87 -7.64 15.69 2.90
CA GLU A 87 -8.45 16.81 3.36
C GLU A 87 -9.92 16.37 3.49
N GLN A 88 -10.67 17.01 4.39
CA GLN A 88 -12.10 16.70 4.54
C GLN A 88 -12.92 17.15 3.32
N GLU A 89 -12.52 18.26 2.68
CA GLU A 89 -13.19 18.82 1.51
C GLU A 89 -12.84 18.07 0.21
N ASP A 90 -11.68 17.40 0.20
CA ASP A 90 -11.19 16.62 -0.95
C ASP A 90 -10.55 15.31 -0.44
N PRO A 91 -11.38 14.32 -0.08
CA PRO A 91 -10.92 13.09 0.58
C PRO A 91 -10.11 12.17 -0.34
N LEU A 92 -10.17 12.37 -1.66
CA LEU A 92 -9.36 11.60 -2.61
C LEU A 92 -7.99 12.21 -2.84
N LYS A 93 -7.76 13.46 -2.42
CA LYS A 93 -6.46 14.10 -2.53
C LYS A 93 -5.55 13.59 -1.42
N ALA A 94 -4.72 12.62 -1.78
CA ALA A 94 -3.72 12.07 -0.88
C ALA A 94 -2.65 13.10 -0.51
N GLY A 95 -2.31 13.17 0.77
CA GLY A 95 -1.20 13.92 1.32
C GLY A 95 -0.25 13.04 2.12
N GLY A 96 1.04 13.34 2.09
CA GLY A 96 2.02 12.68 2.96
C GLY A 96 2.35 11.24 2.54
N ALA A 97 2.10 10.28 3.44
CA ALA A 97 2.46 8.87 3.25
C ALA A 97 1.22 8.01 3.00
N TRP A 98 1.42 6.89 2.30
CA TRP A 98 0.41 5.86 2.10
C TRP A 98 0.74 4.64 2.96
N LEU A 99 -0.31 3.98 3.45
CA LEU A 99 -0.23 2.66 4.04
C LEU A 99 -1.01 1.70 3.13
N THR A 100 -0.34 0.70 2.57
CA THR A 100 -0.96 -0.34 1.75
C THR A 100 -0.81 -1.69 2.43
N VAL A 101 -1.87 -2.49 2.43
CA VAL A 101 -1.86 -3.85 2.99
C VAL A 101 -2.22 -4.86 1.90
N PHE A 102 -1.38 -5.88 1.74
CA PHE A 102 -1.64 -7.01 0.85
C PHE A 102 -1.80 -8.32 1.63
N ALA A 103 -2.58 -9.24 1.09
CA ALA A 103 -2.57 -10.62 1.57
C ALA A 103 -1.28 -11.30 1.10
N ALA A 104 -0.54 -11.90 2.04
CA ALA A 104 0.67 -12.67 1.72
C ALA A 104 0.38 -14.17 1.75
N ASP A 105 -0.28 -14.64 2.81
CA ASP A 105 -0.85 -15.99 2.92
C ASP A 105 -2.12 -15.96 3.80
N GLU A 106 -2.61 -17.13 4.23
CA GLU A 106 -3.82 -17.25 5.07
C GLU A 106 -3.69 -16.51 6.42
N HIS A 107 -2.48 -16.36 6.95
CA HIS A 107 -2.21 -15.82 8.29
C HIS A 107 -1.39 -14.52 8.27
N SER A 108 -0.68 -14.24 7.18
CA SER A 108 0.24 -13.12 7.07
C SER A 108 -0.21 -12.06 6.07
N ARG A 109 0.20 -10.82 6.34
CA ARG A 109 -0.04 -9.62 5.55
C ARG A 109 1.26 -8.92 5.28
N ALA A 110 1.42 -8.43 4.06
CA ALA A 110 2.47 -7.44 3.76
C ALA A 110 1.91 -6.06 4.05
N VAL A 111 2.56 -5.36 4.96
CA VAL A 111 2.29 -3.97 5.28
C VAL A 111 3.36 -3.11 4.62
N VAL A 112 2.94 -2.11 3.86
CA VAL A 112 3.81 -1.22 3.09
C VAL A 112 3.50 0.21 3.44
N VAL A 113 4.45 0.94 4.01
CA VAL A 113 4.33 2.38 4.25
C VAL A 113 5.19 3.12 3.25
N THR A 114 4.55 3.84 2.32
CA THR A 114 5.21 4.57 1.23
C THR A 114 5.17 6.06 1.50
N SER A 115 6.31 6.73 1.51
CA SER A 115 6.40 8.19 1.62
C SER A 115 6.17 8.88 0.27
N SER A 116 5.84 10.17 0.29
CA SER A 116 5.79 11.03 -0.91
C SER A 116 7.10 11.14 -1.69
N ALA A 117 8.22 10.71 -1.09
CA ALA A 117 9.52 10.67 -1.75
C ALA A 117 9.78 9.34 -2.48
N GLY A 118 8.80 8.44 -2.56
CA GLY A 118 8.95 7.14 -3.23
C GLY A 118 9.85 6.17 -2.47
N ILE A 119 9.85 6.26 -1.13
CA ILE A 119 10.52 5.29 -0.25
C ILE A 119 9.44 4.53 0.49
N SER A 120 9.48 3.20 0.35
CA SER A 120 8.55 2.25 0.95
C SER A 120 9.25 1.40 2.00
N GLU A 121 8.65 1.30 3.18
CA GLU A 121 9.02 0.35 4.22
C GLU A 121 8.08 -0.85 4.17
N LEU A 122 8.62 -2.05 3.93
CA LEU A 122 7.86 -3.29 3.75
C LEU A 122 8.12 -4.23 4.92
N GLN A 123 7.05 -4.84 5.43
CA GLN A 123 7.11 -5.82 6.50
C GLN A 123 6.04 -6.89 6.32
N LEU A 124 6.36 -8.15 6.63
CA LEU A 124 5.37 -9.20 6.82
C LEU A 124 4.98 -9.30 8.29
N VAL A 125 3.68 -9.30 8.55
CA VAL A 125 3.08 -9.34 9.88
C VAL A 125 1.88 -10.25 9.91
N ASP A 126 1.43 -10.67 11.10
CA ASP A 126 0.14 -11.35 11.24
C ASP A 126 -1.04 -10.39 11.01
N ALA A 127 -2.24 -10.95 10.75
CA ALA A 127 -3.45 -10.17 10.52
C ALA A 127 -3.79 -9.20 11.67
N ASP A 128 -3.63 -9.62 12.92
CA ASP A 128 -3.92 -8.76 14.08
C ASP A 128 -2.97 -7.56 14.16
N HIS A 129 -1.70 -7.76 13.82
CA HIS A 129 -0.71 -6.71 13.73
C HIS A 129 -1.04 -5.75 12.58
N ALA A 130 -1.41 -6.25 11.41
CA ALA A 130 -1.85 -5.40 10.30
C ALA A 130 -3.04 -4.52 10.70
N ARG A 131 -4.05 -5.08 11.39
CA ARG A 131 -5.20 -4.32 11.92
C ARG A 131 -4.77 -3.24 12.91
N ARG A 132 -3.83 -3.53 13.80
CA ARG A 132 -3.27 -2.54 14.75
C ARG A 132 -2.51 -1.41 14.03
N VAL A 133 -1.74 -1.73 12.99
CA VAL A 133 -1.04 -0.70 12.19
C VAL A 133 -2.04 0.19 11.47
N VAL A 134 -3.08 -0.38 10.86
CA VAL A 134 -4.15 0.38 10.21
C VAL A 134 -4.87 1.29 11.20
N ALA A 135 -5.25 0.78 12.37
CA ALA A 135 -5.87 1.59 13.42
C ALA A 135 -4.94 2.72 13.88
N GLY A 136 -3.66 2.42 14.14
CA GLY A 136 -2.67 3.42 14.53
C GLY A 136 -2.43 4.49 13.46
N PHE A 137 -2.52 4.14 12.18
CA PHE A 137 -2.40 5.11 11.08
C PHE A 137 -3.59 6.07 11.04
N ILE A 138 -4.81 5.58 11.28
CA ILE A 138 -6.01 6.42 11.40
C ILE A 138 -5.90 7.38 12.59
N GLU A 139 -5.28 6.93 13.69
CA GLU A 139 -5.04 7.74 14.89
C GLU A 139 -4.02 8.88 14.71
N LEU A 140 -3.29 8.95 13.59
CA LEU A 140 -2.36 10.07 13.31
C LEU A 140 -3.07 11.43 13.15
N ARG A 141 -4.41 11.46 13.06
CA ARG A 141 -5.28 12.65 13.07
C ARG A 141 -4.85 13.78 12.13
N ALA A 142 -4.54 13.44 10.87
CA ALA A 142 -4.62 14.41 9.77
C ALA A 142 -6.05 15.00 9.68
N PRO A 143 -6.28 16.12 8.96
CA PRO A 143 -7.62 16.73 8.82
C PRO A 143 -8.71 15.70 8.47
N ALA A 144 -8.36 14.74 7.61
CA ALA A 144 -9.02 13.45 7.50
C ALA A 144 -8.00 12.34 7.17
N VAL A 145 -8.42 11.08 7.32
CA VAL A 145 -7.76 9.90 6.78
C VAL A 145 -8.74 9.15 5.90
N THR A 146 -8.35 8.90 4.67
CA THR A 146 -9.13 8.07 3.74
C THR A 146 -8.61 6.65 3.79
N LEU A 147 -9.51 5.70 4.04
CA LEU A 147 -9.30 4.26 3.96
C LEU A 147 -10.08 3.75 2.75
N LEU A 148 -9.38 3.12 1.81
CA LEU A 148 -9.95 2.36 0.72
C LEU A 148 -9.81 0.88 1.02
N MET A 149 -10.87 0.11 0.80
CA MET A 149 -10.94 -1.34 0.90
C MET A 149 -11.29 -1.91 -0.49
N PRO A 150 -10.29 -2.11 -1.37
CA PRO A 150 -10.54 -2.55 -2.73
C PRO A 150 -11.09 -3.98 -2.79
N SER A 151 -12.11 -4.17 -3.61
CA SER A 151 -12.63 -5.49 -4.01
C SER A 151 -12.14 -5.88 -5.42
N SER A 152 -11.78 -4.87 -6.22
CA SER A 152 -11.14 -4.97 -7.53
C SER A 152 -10.29 -3.72 -7.77
N PRO A 153 -9.49 -3.66 -8.86
CA PRO A 153 -8.71 -2.46 -9.20
C PRO A 153 -9.56 -1.18 -9.33
N GLU A 154 -10.84 -1.32 -9.70
CA GLU A 154 -11.70 -0.18 -10.00
C GLU A 154 -12.83 0.01 -9.00
N ARG A 155 -13.03 -0.90 -8.04
CA ARG A 155 -14.19 -0.87 -7.13
C ARG A 155 -13.87 -1.33 -5.73
N GLY A 156 -14.54 -0.75 -4.75
CA GLY A 156 -14.46 -1.18 -3.36
C GLY A 156 -15.28 -0.31 -2.44
N ASN A 157 -15.02 -0.45 -1.14
CA ASN A 157 -15.62 0.37 -0.11
C ASN A 157 -14.61 1.42 0.34
N TYR A 158 -15.09 2.54 0.86
CA TYR A 158 -14.23 3.53 1.50
C TYR A 158 -14.77 3.93 2.87
N ALA A 159 -13.86 4.44 3.70
CA ALA A 159 -14.19 5.22 4.89
C ALA A 159 -13.34 6.49 4.92
N ILE A 160 -13.97 7.63 5.19
CA ILE A 160 -13.30 8.90 5.45
C ILE A 160 -13.45 9.19 6.94
N VAL A 161 -12.34 9.17 7.66
CA VAL A 161 -12.30 9.43 9.10
C VAL A 161 -11.87 10.87 9.33
N ALA A 162 -12.75 11.68 9.92
CA ALA A 162 -12.47 13.08 10.25
C ALA A 162 -12.89 13.37 11.69
N GLY A 163 -11.91 13.46 12.59
CA GLY A 163 -12.16 13.48 14.03
C GLY A 163 -12.79 12.18 14.52
N ASP A 164 -13.92 12.27 15.23
CA ASP A 164 -14.63 11.10 15.76
C ASP A 164 -15.72 10.57 14.81
N LEU A 165 -15.88 11.21 13.64
CA LEU A 165 -16.90 10.88 12.66
C LEU A 165 -16.30 10.15 11.46
N THR A 166 -17.05 9.18 10.96
CA THR A 166 -16.67 8.38 9.78
C THR A 166 -17.79 8.39 8.76
N ASP A 167 -17.46 8.80 7.54
CA ASP A 167 -18.31 8.68 6.35
C ASP A 167 -17.94 7.39 5.62
N VAL A 168 -18.92 6.53 5.28
CA VAL A 168 -18.69 5.23 4.63
C VAL A 168 -19.51 5.16 3.34
N GLY A 169 -18.90 4.65 2.27
CA GLY A 169 -19.59 4.45 1.01
C GLY A 169 -18.83 3.49 0.09
N ASP A 170 -19.20 3.49 -1.18
CA ASP A 170 -18.50 2.76 -2.23
C ASP A 170 -17.71 3.70 -3.13
N TYR A 171 -16.75 3.14 -3.83
CA TYR A 171 -16.15 3.82 -4.95
C TYR A 171 -16.15 2.92 -6.18
N ALA A 172 -16.24 3.56 -7.34
CA ALA A 172 -16.16 2.91 -8.63
C ALA A 172 -15.42 3.82 -9.62
N HIS A 173 -14.53 3.23 -10.43
CA HIS A 173 -13.80 3.90 -11.50
C HIS A 173 -13.11 5.21 -11.03
N GLY A 174 -12.50 5.18 -9.84
CA GLY A 174 -11.78 6.33 -9.27
C GLY A 174 -12.68 7.43 -8.70
N GLN A 175 -13.99 7.19 -8.55
CA GLN A 175 -14.94 8.15 -8.00
C GLN A 175 -15.59 7.59 -6.73
N LEU A 176 -15.71 8.42 -5.69
CA LEU A 176 -16.49 8.09 -4.51
C LEU A 176 -17.98 8.30 -4.80
N GLU A 177 -18.79 7.30 -4.50
CA GLU A 177 -20.23 7.48 -4.41
C GLU A 177 -20.58 8.29 -3.15
N PRO A 178 -21.75 8.94 -3.08
CA PRO A 178 -22.21 9.57 -1.85
C PRO A 178 -22.21 8.56 -0.69
N PRO A 179 -21.87 8.98 0.55
CA PRO A 179 -21.90 8.09 1.70
C PRO A 179 -23.27 7.42 1.84
N ARG A 180 -23.26 6.09 2.04
CA ARG A 180 -24.49 5.29 2.16
C ARG A 180 -25.27 5.62 3.44
N ASP A 181 -24.54 5.95 4.51
CA ASP A 181 -25.07 6.16 5.85
C ASP A 181 -24.79 7.58 6.36
N ALA A 182 -25.58 8.03 7.34
CA ALA A 182 -25.22 9.19 8.15
C ALA A 182 -23.91 8.92 8.92
N ARG A 183 -23.10 9.96 9.16
CA ARG A 183 -21.82 9.88 9.90
C ARG A 183 -21.93 9.01 11.15
N ARG A 184 -21.05 8.00 11.23
CA ARG A 184 -21.01 7.03 12.34
C ARG A 184 -19.78 7.26 13.22
N PRO A 185 -19.83 6.89 14.51
CA PRO A 185 -18.64 6.82 15.34
C PRO A 185 -17.63 5.82 14.75
N LEU A 186 -16.34 6.18 14.76
CA LEU A 186 -15.27 5.32 14.24
C LEU A 186 -15.29 3.90 14.83
N GLY A 187 -15.58 3.78 16.13
CA GLY A 187 -15.65 2.51 16.84
C GLY A 187 -16.73 1.54 16.32
N ASP A 188 -17.77 2.05 15.66
CA ASP A 188 -18.86 1.24 15.12
C ASP A 188 -18.58 0.72 13.70
N VAL A 189 -17.61 1.34 13.01
CA VAL A 189 -17.31 1.09 11.60
C VAL A 189 -16.03 0.29 11.45
N LEU A 190 -14.97 0.71 12.15
CA LEU A 190 -13.63 0.19 11.92
C LEU A 190 -13.51 -1.33 12.17
N PRO A 191 -14.07 -1.92 13.25
CA PRO A 191 -13.98 -3.37 13.47
C PRO A 191 -14.57 -4.20 12.32
N ALA A 192 -15.67 -3.73 11.70
CA ALA A 192 -16.31 -4.43 10.60
C ALA A 192 -15.49 -4.32 9.30
N MET A 193 -14.91 -3.15 9.02
CA MET A 193 -14.09 -2.95 7.82
C MET A 193 -12.75 -3.70 7.90
N LEU A 194 -12.17 -3.81 9.09
CA LEU A 194 -10.88 -4.48 9.28
C LEU A 194 -11.01 -6.00 9.50
N ALA A 195 -12.22 -6.56 9.51
CA ALA A 195 -12.45 -7.99 9.74
C ALA A 195 -11.76 -8.88 8.68
N ASP A 196 -11.70 -8.38 7.44
CA ASP A 196 -11.14 -9.09 6.29
C ASP A 196 -9.64 -8.77 6.04
N LEU A 197 -9.04 -7.91 6.87
CA LEU A 197 -7.58 -7.80 6.98
C LEU A 197 -7.06 -8.94 7.83
#